data_AF-A0A523WKA4-F1
#
_entry.id   AF-A0A523WKA4-F1
#
_cell.length_a   1.000
_cell.length_b   1.000
_cell.length_c   1.000
_cell.angle_alpha   90.00
_cell.angle_beta   90.00
_cell.angle_gamma   90.00
#
_symmetry.space_group_name_H-M   'P 1'
#
loop_
_entity.id
_entity.type
_entity.pdbx_description
1 polymer ?
#
loop_
_entity_poly.entity_id
_entity_poly.type
_entity_poly.pdbx_seq_one_letter_code
_entity_poly.pdbx_strand_id
1 'polypeptide(L)'
;PCLSSADVVLCLKNMNQIADLDLGNLSIKVEAGMVNSELQKQVAEHKLFFPLAPLFMETSTIGGELAANASGLLRFEYGTARDMVLGLTVVTPTGDIIHPGGKTMKNVAGLDLTKMFIGSWGTLGIITEAVLRLFPLPEATKSMWLTFSNSEDAFRSVNQLLNSVLTPASIELIDSVAGRNLGCGSRLEEGEVLLMLGIEGDNEAVARHLKEISTIAETNQARQVVTLEGKEETKAWNAYRGVHQSILSAEPSTIQGKASVPISKLGDMFKAVKEVGDRHSVAIGITAHGGSGILYPYVAAGNADVARIIGDLRQAAEGMAGFFIVEAAPLSVRKSAGGLPQRSDYTLMRRMKTKLDPANILNPGRVVGGEY
;
A
#
# COMPACT_ATOMS: atom_id res chain seq x y z
N PRO A 1 11.15 -3.74 -12.60
CA PRO A 1 12.52 -4.01 -12.09
C PRO A 1 13.41 -2.76 -12.24
N CYS A 2 14.14 -2.36 -11.19
CA CYS A 2 14.97 -1.14 -11.19
C CYS A 2 16.47 -1.46 -11.24
N LEU A 3 16.83 -2.67 -11.65
CA LEU A 3 18.23 -3.08 -11.81
C LEU A 3 18.53 -3.09 -13.30
N SER A 4 19.60 -2.39 -13.71
CA SER A 4 20.10 -2.44 -15.09
C SER A 4 20.71 -3.80 -15.43
N SER A 5 21.19 -4.52 -14.41
CA SER A 5 21.75 -5.87 -14.49
C SER A 5 21.69 -6.53 -13.11
N ALA A 6 21.67 -7.86 -13.08
CA ALA A 6 21.85 -8.67 -11.88
C ALA A 6 22.76 -9.86 -12.24
N ASP A 7 23.73 -10.17 -11.37
CA ASP A 7 24.63 -11.32 -11.59
C ASP A 7 23.88 -12.65 -11.43
N VAL A 8 22.99 -12.72 -10.43
CA VAL A 8 22.15 -13.87 -10.14
C VAL A 8 20.75 -13.40 -9.74
N VAL A 9 19.72 -14.07 -10.27
CA VAL A 9 18.32 -13.89 -9.85
C VAL A 9 17.90 -15.10 -9.03
N LEU A 10 17.74 -14.93 -7.72
CA LEU A 10 17.20 -15.95 -6.83
C LEU A 10 15.67 -15.85 -6.78
N CYS A 11 14.99 -16.73 -7.52
CA CYS A 11 13.53 -16.79 -7.57
C CYS A 11 12.99 -17.75 -6.51
N LEU A 12 12.19 -17.24 -5.57
CA LEU A 12 11.60 -18.04 -4.49
C LEU A 12 10.24 -18.67 -4.84
N LYS A 13 9.72 -18.50 -6.06
CA LYS A 13 8.35 -18.94 -6.44
C LYS A 13 8.07 -20.42 -6.23
N ASN A 14 9.10 -21.26 -6.21
CA ASN A 14 8.96 -22.69 -5.96
C ASN A 14 8.89 -23.05 -4.47
N MET A 15 9.17 -22.09 -3.58
CA MET A 15 8.93 -22.19 -2.14
C MET A 15 7.51 -21.67 -1.86
N ASN A 16 6.51 -22.46 -2.18
CA ASN A 16 5.10 -22.06 -2.18
C ASN A 16 4.20 -23.00 -1.33
N GLN A 17 4.76 -23.63 -0.31
CA GLN A 17 4.02 -24.54 0.56
C GLN A 17 3.55 -23.84 1.86
N ILE A 18 2.45 -24.34 2.42
CA ILE A 18 2.09 -24.09 3.82
C ILE A 18 2.92 -25.07 4.66
N ALA A 19 3.77 -24.54 5.52
CA ALA A 19 4.59 -25.34 6.42
C ALA A 19 3.82 -25.76 7.68
N ASP A 20 2.90 -24.90 8.14
CA ASP A 20 2.10 -25.14 9.35
C ASP A 20 0.87 -24.23 9.37
N LEU A 21 -0.29 -24.77 9.75
CA LEU A 21 -1.53 -24.01 9.97
C LEU A 21 -2.04 -24.29 11.37
N ASP A 22 -1.97 -23.28 12.24
CA ASP A 22 -2.33 -23.37 13.64
C ASP A 22 -3.63 -22.61 13.88
N LEU A 23 -4.75 -23.31 13.75
CA LEU A 23 -6.09 -22.76 13.93
C LEU A 23 -6.34 -22.33 15.38
N GLY A 24 -5.70 -22.96 16.36
CA GLY A 24 -5.83 -22.61 17.78
C GLY A 24 -5.21 -21.25 18.10
N ASN A 25 -4.13 -20.90 17.40
CA ASN A 25 -3.42 -19.63 17.57
C ASN A 25 -3.73 -18.61 16.46
N LEU A 26 -4.63 -18.92 15.53
CA LEU A 26 -4.94 -18.09 14.36
C LEU A 26 -3.66 -17.65 13.64
N SER A 27 -2.79 -18.61 13.34
CA SER A 27 -1.52 -18.32 12.66
C SER A 27 -1.21 -19.33 11.58
N ILE A 28 -0.43 -18.91 10.61
CA ILE A 28 0.02 -19.76 9.51
C ILE A 28 1.48 -19.51 9.22
N LYS A 29 2.26 -20.59 9.05
CA LYS A 29 3.62 -20.54 8.55
C LYS A 29 3.61 -20.91 7.07
N VAL A 30 4.07 -19.99 6.23
CA VAL A 30 4.12 -20.16 4.77
C VAL A 30 5.50 -19.87 4.23
N GLU A 31 5.85 -20.52 3.13
CA GLU A 31 7.04 -20.20 2.38
C GLU A 31 6.89 -18.87 1.60
N ALA A 32 8.01 -18.16 1.42
CA ALA A 32 8.06 -16.80 0.88
C ALA A 32 7.62 -16.67 -0.59
N GLY A 33 7.62 -17.77 -1.34
CA GLY A 33 7.13 -17.83 -2.72
C GLY A 33 5.62 -18.06 -2.85
N MET A 34 4.91 -18.30 -1.75
CA MET A 34 3.45 -18.43 -1.75
C MET A 34 2.80 -17.18 -2.34
N VAL A 35 1.93 -17.34 -3.33
CA VAL A 35 1.15 -16.22 -3.92
C VAL A 35 0.04 -15.84 -2.95
N ASN A 36 -0.19 -14.54 -2.74
CA ASN A 36 -1.16 -14.08 -1.74
C ASN A 36 -2.57 -14.60 -2.02
N SER A 37 -3.06 -14.53 -3.26
CA SER A 37 -4.40 -15.05 -3.62
C SER A 37 -4.55 -16.56 -3.34
N GLU A 38 -3.50 -17.34 -3.52
CA GLU A 38 -3.50 -18.78 -3.23
C GLU A 38 -3.52 -19.02 -1.71
N LEU A 39 -2.76 -18.23 -0.94
CA LEU A 39 -2.86 -18.22 0.51
C LEU A 39 -4.31 -17.94 0.96
N GLN A 40 -4.92 -16.87 0.45
CA GLN A 40 -6.29 -16.48 0.82
C GLN A 40 -7.28 -17.62 0.56
N LYS A 41 -7.18 -18.27 -0.62
CA LYS A 41 -8.04 -19.39 -1.00
C LYS A 41 -7.95 -20.53 0.01
N GLN A 42 -6.74 -20.89 0.44
CA GLN A 42 -6.52 -22.01 1.37
C GLN A 42 -7.01 -21.68 2.79
N VAL A 43 -6.77 -20.47 3.31
CA VAL A 43 -7.23 -20.11 4.66
C VAL A 43 -8.74 -19.84 4.74
N ALA A 44 -9.36 -19.45 3.61
CA ALA A 44 -10.80 -19.24 3.53
C ALA A 44 -11.62 -20.52 3.80
N GLU A 45 -11.06 -21.71 3.52
CA GLU A 45 -11.69 -23.01 3.86
C GLU A 45 -11.92 -23.16 5.37
N HIS A 46 -11.13 -22.46 6.18
CA HIS A 46 -11.21 -22.44 7.63
C HIS A 46 -11.95 -21.21 8.17
N LYS A 47 -12.61 -20.44 7.31
CA LYS A 47 -13.23 -19.14 7.64
C LYS A 47 -12.23 -18.12 8.20
N LEU A 48 -10.99 -18.17 7.72
CA LEU A 48 -9.92 -17.25 8.10
C LEU A 48 -9.41 -16.49 6.88
N PHE A 49 -8.69 -15.40 7.10
CA PHE A 49 -7.99 -14.65 6.05
C PHE A 49 -6.76 -13.90 6.57
N PHE A 50 -5.90 -13.46 5.65
CA PHE A 50 -4.72 -12.64 5.94
C PHE A 50 -4.96 -11.20 5.44
N PRO A 51 -5.19 -10.20 6.32
CA PRO A 51 -5.74 -8.90 5.97
C PRO A 51 -4.74 -7.89 5.38
N LEU A 52 -3.73 -8.33 4.61
CA LEU A 52 -2.82 -7.41 3.96
C LEU A 52 -3.46 -6.73 2.73
N ALA A 53 -4.21 -7.48 1.92
CA ALA A 53 -4.93 -7.00 0.72
C ALA A 53 -4.16 -6.05 -0.21
N PRO A 54 -2.95 -6.41 -0.70
CA PRO A 54 -2.18 -5.55 -1.60
C PRO A 54 -2.78 -5.50 -3.01
N LEU A 55 -2.38 -4.50 -3.81
CA LEU A 55 -2.92 -4.29 -5.17
C LEU A 55 -2.68 -5.48 -6.12
N PHE A 56 -1.54 -6.17 -6.00
CA PHE A 56 -1.10 -7.22 -6.92
C PHE A 56 -1.29 -8.65 -6.40
N MET A 57 -2.26 -8.88 -5.51
CA MET A 57 -2.41 -10.13 -4.75
C MET A 57 -2.42 -11.43 -5.60
N GLU A 58 -2.81 -11.35 -6.88
CA GLU A 58 -2.84 -12.50 -7.79
C GLU A 58 -1.45 -12.92 -8.29
N THR A 59 -0.44 -12.07 -8.15
CA THR A 59 0.90 -12.29 -8.71
C THR A 59 2.04 -12.04 -7.72
N SER A 60 1.80 -11.24 -6.67
CA SER A 60 2.77 -10.99 -5.61
C SER A 60 2.87 -12.19 -4.67
N THR A 61 4.11 -12.47 -4.23
CA THR A 61 4.37 -13.50 -3.22
C THR A 61 4.45 -12.87 -1.83
N ILE A 62 4.15 -13.65 -0.79
CA ILE A 62 4.23 -13.20 0.60
C ILE A 62 5.61 -12.61 0.91
N GLY A 63 6.69 -13.30 0.56
CA GLY A 63 8.05 -12.78 0.79
C GLY A 63 8.31 -11.45 0.09
N GLY A 64 7.81 -11.26 -1.13
CA GLY A 64 7.93 -10.01 -1.87
C GLY A 64 7.15 -8.86 -1.22
N GLU A 65 5.92 -9.15 -0.79
CA GLU A 65 5.06 -8.19 -0.07
C GLU A 65 5.69 -7.75 1.25
N LEU A 66 6.22 -8.70 2.02
CA LEU A 66 6.91 -8.42 3.28
C LEU A 66 8.23 -7.65 3.05
N ALA A 67 9.05 -8.08 2.09
CA ALA A 67 10.30 -7.40 1.76
C ALA A 67 10.07 -5.96 1.29
N ALA A 68 8.98 -5.69 0.55
CA ALA A 68 8.59 -4.35 0.14
C ALA A 68 7.84 -3.55 1.23
N ASN A 69 7.41 -4.21 2.32
CA ASN A 69 6.44 -3.68 3.28
C ASN A 69 5.21 -3.11 2.55
N ALA A 70 4.61 -3.94 1.69
CA ALA A 70 3.49 -3.56 0.84
C ALA A 70 2.34 -2.96 1.68
N SER A 71 1.72 -1.92 1.13
CA SER A 71 0.48 -1.34 1.67
C SER A 71 -0.69 -1.94 0.93
N GLY A 72 -1.74 -2.30 1.65
CA GLY A 72 -2.99 -2.75 1.04
C GLY A 72 -4.22 -2.13 1.70
N LEU A 73 -5.37 -2.48 1.14
CA LEU A 73 -6.64 -1.75 1.35
C LEU A 73 -7.14 -1.83 2.80
N LEU A 74 -6.85 -2.94 3.47
CA LEU A 74 -7.33 -3.24 4.82
C LEU A 74 -6.39 -2.72 5.92
N ARG A 75 -5.36 -1.95 5.54
CA ARG A 75 -4.35 -1.43 6.47
C ARG A 75 -4.94 -0.55 7.56
N PHE A 76 -6.01 0.17 7.25
CA PHE A 76 -6.62 1.10 8.19
C PHE A 76 -7.16 0.38 9.42
N GLU A 77 -7.86 -0.73 9.22
CA GLU A 77 -8.44 -1.52 10.32
C GLU A 77 -7.42 -2.51 10.91
N TYR A 78 -6.70 -3.26 10.07
CA TYR A 78 -5.90 -4.40 10.54
C TYR A 78 -4.41 -4.08 10.75
N GLY A 79 -3.96 -2.88 10.36
CA GLY A 79 -2.57 -2.45 10.49
C GLY A 79 -1.68 -2.84 9.30
N THR A 80 -0.37 -2.84 9.51
CA THR A 80 0.63 -3.05 8.46
C THR A 80 1.12 -4.49 8.39
N ALA A 81 1.89 -4.82 7.34
CA ALA A 81 2.64 -6.08 7.29
C ALA A 81 3.50 -6.30 8.55
N ARG A 82 4.04 -5.23 9.17
CA ARG A 82 4.84 -5.32 10.42
C ARG A 82 4.01 -5.68 11.64
N ASP A 83 2.69 -5.48 11.60
CA ASP A 83 1.78 -5.77 12.70
C ASP A 83 1.17 -7.17 12.58
N MET A 84 1.17 -7.73 11.36
CA MET A 84 0.58 -9.04 11.06
C MET A 84 1.61 -10.18 10.99
N VAL A 85 2.91 -9.87 10.91
CA VAL A 85 3.97 -10.89 10.91
C VAL A 85 4.42 -11.16 12.35
N LEU A 86 4.31 -12.42 12.76
CA LEU A 86 4.73 -12.89 14.09
C LEU A 86 6.19 -13.35 14.10
N GLY A 87 6.68 -13.86 12.95
CA GLY A 87 8.07 -14.30 12.80
C GLY A 87 8.45 -14.54 11.34
N LEU A 88 9.75 -14.63 11.09
CA LEU A 88 10.32 -14.93 9.77
C LEU A 88 11.37 -16.03 9.89
N THR A 89 11.64 -16.70 8.79
CA THR A 89 12.91 -17.39 8.54
C THR A 89 13.67 -16.59 7.50
N VAL A 90 14.93 -16.24 7.79
CA VAL A 90 15.76 -15.40 6.93
C VAL A 90 17.12 -16.05 6.71
N VAL A 91 17.56 -16.10 5.45
CA VAL A 91 18.94 -16.42 5.08
C VAL A 91 19.74 -15.12 4.97
N THR A 92 20.79 -15.01 5.76
CA THR A 92 21.67 -13.82 5.79
C THR A 92 22.67 -13.84 4.62
N PRO A 93 23.37 -12.72 4.33
CA PRO A 93 24.41 -12.67 3.31
C PRO A 93 25.56 -13.67 3.51
N THR A 94 25.83 -14.08 4.76
CA THR A 94 26.83 -15.11 5.10
C THR A 94 26.32 -16.54 4.95
N GLY A 95 25.03 -16.72 4.64
CA GLY A 95 24.39 -18.03 4.52
C GLY A 95 23.77 -18.56 5.81
N ASP A 96 23.90 -17.85 6.93
CA ASP A 96 23.29 -18.25 8.19
C ASP A 96 21.76 -18.15 8.11
N ILE A 97 21.08 -19.14 8.67
CA ILE A 97 19.62 -19.17 8.79
C ILE A 97 19.25 -18.68 10.19
N ILE A 98 18.45 -17.62 10.25
CA ILE A 98 17.96 -17.04 11.51
C ILE A 98 16.43 -17.03 11.54
N HIS A 99 15.87 -17.06 12.75
CA HIS A 99 14.43 -17.10 12.99
C HIS A 99 13.98 -15.93 13.87
N PRO A 100 13.97 -14.69 13.37
CA PRO A 100 13.49 -13.55 14.14
C PRO A 100 11.98 -13.63 14.36
N GLY A 101 11.55 -13.47 15.61
CA GLY A 101 10.14 -13.61 15.98
C GLY A 101 9.77 -15.05 16.35
N GLY A 102 8.50 -15.40 16.24
CA GLY A 102 8.01 -16.75 16.53
C GLY A 102 6.49 -16.83 16.45
N LYS A 103 5.91 -17.91 16.96
CA LYS A 103 4.43 -18.05 17.00
C LYS A 103 3.76 -17.22 18.10
N THR A 104 4.52 -16.73 19.07
CA THR A 104 3.97 -16.00 20.21
C THR A 104 3.54 -14.59 19.83
N MET A 105 2.31 -14.22 20.20
CA MET A 105 1.75 -12.88 19.97
C MET A 105 2.56 -11.75 20.63
N LYS A 106 3.21 -12.02 21.77
CA LYS A 106 4.11 -11.08 22.44
C LYS A 106 5.52 -11.66 22.43
N ASN A 107 6.42 -10.98 21.73
CA ASN A 107 7.85 -11.27 21.77
C ASN A 107 8.61 -10.05 22.31
N VAL A 108 9.24 -10.21 23.48
CA VAL A 108 10.02 -9.14 24.15
C VAL A 108 11.45 -9.59 24.44
N ALA A 109 11.88 -10.72 23.88
CA ALA A 109 13.21 -11.26 24.08
C ALA A 109 14.20 -10.63 23.08
N GLY A 110 14.67 -9.43 23.39
CA GLY A 110 15.66 -8.70 22.59
C GLY A 110 15.06 -7.75 21.56
N LEU A 111 15.82 -7.47 20.49
CA LEU A 111 15.40 -6.55 19.42
C LEU A 111 14.40 -7.22 18.48
N ASP A 112 13.41 -6.44 18.01
CA ASP A 112 12.48 -6.89 16.98
C ASP A 112 13.14 -6.85 15.60
N LEU A 113 13.91 -7.91 15.32
CA LEU A 113 14.55 -8.10 14.03
C LEU A 113 13.55 -8.43 12.92
N THR A 114 12.36 -8.94 13.25
CA THR A 114 11.28 -9.22 12.28
C THR A 114 10.92 -7.93 11.55
N LYS A 115 10.70 -6.85 12.31
CA LYS A 115 10.47 -5.52 11.72
C LYS A 115 11.68 -5.01 10.93
N MET A 116 12.90 -5.35 11.28
CA MET A 116 14.08 -4.92 10.51
C MET A 116 14.08 -5.49 9.07
N PHE A 117 13.65 -6.75 8.88
CA PHE A 117 13.63 -7.39 7.56
C PHE A 117 12.44 -6.98 6.69
N ILE A 118 11.28 -6.69 7.30
CA ILE A 118 10.11 -6.19 6.59
C ILE A 118 10.44 -4.79 6.04
N GLY A 119 10.23 -4.57 4.74
CA GLY A 119 10.59 -3.30 4.08
C GLY A 119 12.08 -3.14 3.78
N SER A 120 12.90 -4.18 3.97
CA SER A 120 14.33 -4.14 3.63
C SER A 120 14.61 -4.27 2.13
N TRP A 121 13.60 -4.59 1.32
CA TRP A 121 13.72 -4.89 -0.12
C TRP A 121 14.76 -5.98 -0.41
N GLY A 122 14.94 -6.93 0.51
CA GLY A 122 15.91 -8.02 0.39
C GLY A 122 17.37 -7.60 0.56
N THR A 123 17.63 -6.36 0.98
CA THR A 123 19.01 -5.85 1.12
C THR A 123 19.72 -6.34 2.38
N LEU A 124 18.98 -6.84 3.38
CA LEU A 124 19.54 -7.31 4.66
C LEU A 124 19.54 -8.83 4.79
N GLY A 125 18.81 -9.53 3.93
CA GLY A 125 18.64 -10.98 3.98
C GLY A 125 17.50 -11.42 3.06
N ILE A 126 17.42 -12.73 2.83
CA ILE A 126 16.41 -13.37 2.00
C ILE A 126 15.35 -13.97 2.92
N ILE A 127 14.14 -13.42 2.91
CA ILE A 127 12.99 -14.00 3.63
C ILE A 127 12.59 -15.29 2.91
N THR A 128 12.66 -16.43 3.60
CA THR A 128 12.31 -17.75 3.04
C THR A 128 11.00 -18.30 3.56
N GLU A 129 10.61 -17.94 4.79
CA GLU A 129 9.32 -18.29 5.39
C GLU A 129 8.80 -17.14 6.25
N ALA A 130 7.49 -17.09 6.46
CA ALA A 130 6.83 -16.14 7.34
C ALA A 130 5.76 -16.83 8.19
N VAL A 131 5.71 -16.48 9.47
CA VAL A 131 4.61 -16.80 10.38
C VAL A 131 3.69 -15.58 10.40
N LEU A 132 2.48 -15.74 9.86
CA LEU A 132 1.49 -14.69 9.71
C LEU A 132 0.35 -14.89 10.70
N ARG A 133 -0.17 -13.79 11.23
CA ARG A 133 -1.42 -13.76 11.98
C ARG A 133 -2.61 -13.79 11.02
N LEU A 134 -3.57 -14.67 11.30
CA LEU A 134 -4.85 -14.79 10.61
C LEU A 134 -5.96 -14.14 11.42
N PHE A 135 -7.04 -13.79 10.72
CA PHE A 135 -8.24 -13.19 11.28
C PHE A 135 -9.47 -13.98 10.82
N PRO A 136 -10.53 -14.07 11.63
CA PRO A 136 -11.81 -14.62 11.19
C PRO A 136 -12.38 -13.82 10.04
N LEU A 137 -12.96 -14.50 9.04
CA LEU A 137 -13.76 -13.83 8.02
C LEU A 137 -14.94 -13.10 8.67
N PRO A 138 -15.20 -11.83 8.30
CA PRO A 138 -16.40 -11.12 8.73
C PRO A 138 -17.68 -11.87 8.33
N GLU A 139 -18.72 -11.78 9.17
CA GLU A 139 -20.03 -12.38 8.87
C GLU A 139 -20.69 -11.70 7.67
N ALA A 140 -20.55 -10.38 7.57
CA ALA A 140 -21.07 -9.54 6.52
C ALA A 140 -20.03 -8.54 6.03
N THR A 141 -19.97 -8.37 4.71
CA THR A 141 -19.18 -7.33 4.04
C THR A 141 -20.08 -6.56 3.08
N LYS A 142 -19.94 -5.24 3.09
CA LYS A 142 -20.57 -4.33 2.12
C LYS A 142 -19.58 -3.25 1.76
N SER A 143 -19.76 -2.66 0.59
CA SER A 143 -18.97 -1.51 0.19
C SER A 143 -19.84 -0.33 -0.15
N MET A 144 -19.32 0.88 0.03
CA MET A 144 -20.00 2.11 -0.36
C MET A 144 -19.15 2.91 -1.34
N TRP A 145 -19.82 3.48 -2.32
CA TRP A 145 -19.27 4.43 -3.27
C TRP A 145 -19.94 5.78 -3.08
N LEU A 146 -19.12 6.78 -2.78
CA LEU A 146 -19.56 8.14 -2.52
C LEU A 146 -18.91 9.06 -3.54
N THR A 147 -19.70 9.60 -4.46
CA THR A 147 -19.21 10.53 -5.49
C THR A 147 -19.45 11.96 -5.03
N PHE A 148 -18.40 12.78 -5.06
CA PHE A 148 -18.44 14.19 -4.71
C PHE A 148 -18.07 15.03 -5.93
N SER A 149 -18.69 16.20 -6.06
CA SER A 149 -18.41 17.14 -7.15
C SER A 149 -17.07 17.88 -6.97
N ASN A 150 -16.47 17.83 -5.79
CA ASN A 150 -15.17 18.41 -5.50
C ASN A 150 -14.45 17.64 -4.38
N SER A 151 -13.13 17.83 -4.30
CA SER A 151 -12.29 17.17 -3.29
C SER A 151 -12.50 17.67 -1.87
N GLU A 152 -12.90 18.94 -1.68
CA GLU A 152 -13.07 19.53 -0.35
C GLU A 152 -14.17 18.81 0.44
N ASP A 153 -15.31 18.62 -0.19
CA ASP A 153 -16.46 17.90 0.36
C ASP A 153 -16.13 16.44 0.68
N ALA A 154 -15.38 15.78 -0.21
CA ALA A 154 -14.90 14.41 0.01
C ALA A 154 -13.98 14.34 1.24
N PHE A 155 -13.01 15.24 1.37
CA PHE A 155 -12.11 15.26 2.54
C PHE A 155 -12.80 15.69 3.83
N ARG A 156 -13.83 16.55 3.78
CA ARG A 156 -14.67 16.82 4.97
C ARG A 156 -15.39 15.55 5.44
N SER A 157 -15.91 14.75 4.50
CA SER A 157 -16.52 13.45 4.80
C SER A 157 -15.52 12.46 5.43
N VAL A 158 -14.32 12.33 4.82
CA VAL A 158 -13.24 11.49 5.38
C VAL A 158 -12.85 11.96 6.78
N ASN A 159 -12.70 13.26 7.01
CA ASN A 159 -12.35 13.80 8.32
C ASN A 159 -13.45 13.52 9.36
N GLN A 160 -14.73 13.68 9.03
CA GLN A 160 -15.82 13.35 9.95
C GLN A 160 -15.85 11.85 10.27
N LEU A 161 -15.65 11.01 9.26
CA LEU A 161 -15.58 9.56 9.42
C LEU A 161 -14.44 9.15 10.36
N LEU A 162 -13.23 9.69 10.15
CA LEU A 162 -12.06 9.42 10.98
C LEU A 162 -12.17 9.93 12.43
N ASN A 163 -13.03 10.92 12.68
CA ASN A 163 -13.33 11.42 14.02
C ASN A 163 -14.61 10.82 14.62
N SER A 164 -15.19 9.84 13.94
CA SER A 164 -16.35 9.09 14.43
C SER A 164 -15.93 7.76 15.05
N VAL A 165 -16.91 7.04 15.60
CA VAL A 165 -16.73 5.65 16.07
C VAL A 165 -16.86 4.63 14.94
N LEU A 166 -17.11 5.07 13.71
CA LEU A 166 -17.25 4.21 12.54
C LEU A 166 -15.85 3.82 12.08
N THR A 167 -15.51 2.54 12.22
CA THR A 167 -14.23 1.96 11.78
C THR A 167 -14.46 1.13 10.52
N PRO A 168 -14.59 1.76 9.33
CA PRO A 168 -14.63 1.02 8.08
C PRO A 168 -13.30 0.28 7.87
N ALA A 169 -13.35 -0.89 7.23
CA ALA A 169 -12.18 -1.71 6.96
C ALA A 169 -11.20 -1.03 5.97
N SER A 170 -11.74 -0.25 5.03
CA SER A 170 -10.95 0.50 4.04
C SER A 170 -11.59 1.86 3.73
N ILE A 171 -10.73 2.83 3.43
CA ILE A 171 -11.12 4.16 2.95
C ILE A 171 -10.18 4.50 1.80
N GLU A 172 -10.70 4.45 0.58
CA GLU A 172 -9.94 4.70 -0.64
C GLU A 172 -10.53 5.88 -1.39
N LEU A 173 -9.68 6.62 -2.08
CA LEU A 173 -10.06 7.80 -2.86
C LEU A 173 -9.48 7.68 -4.26
N ILE A 174 -10.26 8.06 -5.26
CA ILE A 174 -9.81 8.25 -6.63
C ILE A 174 -10.38 9.53 -7.22
N ASP A 175 -9.52 10.34 -7.85
CA ASP A 175 -9.94 11.52 -8.57
C ASP A 175 -10.32 11.21 -10.03
N SER A 176 -10.97 12.16 -10.70
CA SER A 176 -11.40 11.96 -12.09
C SER A 176 -10.27 11.77 -13.10
N VAL A 177 -9.04 12.22 -12.80
CA VAL A 177 -7.88 12.01 -13.69
C VAL A 177 -7.34 10.58 -13.59
N ALA A 178 -7.18 10.04 -12.39
CA ALA A 178 -6.81 8.63 -12.20
C ALA A 178 -7.96 7.68 -12.57
N GLY A 179 -9.20 8.10 -12.32
CA GLY A 179 -10.42 7.34 -12.56
C GLY A 179 -10.94 7.34 -13.99
N ARG A 180 -10.26 7.96 -14.96
CA ARG A 180 -10.74 8.03 -16.37
C ARG A 180 -11.09 6.67 -16.97
N ASN A 181 -10.36 5.62 -16.57
CA ASN A 181 -10.52 4.25 -17.06
C ASN A 181 -11.15 3.31 -16.02
N LEU A 182 -11.83 3.84 -15.00
CA LEU A 182 -12.46 3.02 -13.97
C LEU A 182 -13.59 2.17 -14.60
N GLY A 183 -13.32 0.90 -14.86
CA GLY A 183 -14.19 -0.02 -15.62
C GLY A 183 -15.47 -0.49 -14.90
N CYS A 184 -15.99 0.29 -13.97
CA CYS A 184 -17.07 -0.12 -13.06
C CYS A 184 -18.27 0.85 -13.03
N GLY A 185 -18.55 1.53 -14.15
CA GLY A 185 -19.89 2.07 -14.43
C GLY A 185 -20.12 3.54 -14.07
N SER A 186 -19.14 4.23 -13.50
CA SER A 186 -19.18 5.69 -13.34
C SER A 186 -17.89 6.29 -13.86
N ARG A 187 -17.95 6.89 -15.06
CA ARG A 187 -16.90 7.81 -15.49
C ARG A 187 -17.04 9.05 -14.62
N LEU A 188 -16.01 9.36 -13.85
CA LEU A 188 -15.97 10.58 -13.07
C LEU A 188 -15.82 11.77 -14.03
N GLU A 189 -16.67 12.78 -13.84
CA GLU A 189 -16.55 14.06 -14.54
C GLU A 189 -15.37 14.85 -13.99
N GLU A 190 -14.91 15.85 -14.75
CA GLU A 190 -13.81 16.71 -14.32
C GLU A 190 -14.12 17.38 -12.97
N GLY A 191 -13.15 17.34 -12.05
CA GLY A 191 -13.31 17.84 -10.67
C GLY A 191 -13.92 16.84 -9.68
N GLU A 192 -14.58 15.78 -10.16
CA GLU A 192 -15.19 14.78 -9.27
C GLU A 192 -14.16 13.89 -8.57
N VAL A 193 -14.55 13.42 -7.39
CA VAL A 193 -13.81 12.50 -6.54
C VAL A 193 -14.74 11.38 -6.10
N LEU A 194 -14.26 10.14 -6.17
CA LEU A 194 -14.95 8.97 -5.64
C LEU A 194 -14.25 8.49 -4.38
N LEU A 195 -15.01 8.36 -3.30
CA LEU A 195 -14.60 7.60 -2.12
C LEU A 195 -15.16 6.17 -2.21
N MET A 196 -14.31 5.18 -1.98
CA MET A 196 -14.68 3.78 -1.86
C MET A 196 -14.42 3.33 -0.43
N LEU A 197 -15.46 2.84 0.24
CA LEU A 197 -15.39 2.39 1.63
C LEU A 197 -15.71 0.90 1.68
N GLY A 198 -14.87 0.12 2.38
CA GLY A 198 -15.15 -1.27 2.73
C GLY A 198 -15.66 -1.34 4.17
N ILE A 199 -16.74 -2.07 4.40
CA ILE A 199 -17.39 -2.20 5.70
C ILE A 199 -17.52 -3.68 6.00
N GLU A 200 -17.03 -4.07 7.17
CA GLU A 200 -16.97 -5.45 7.63
C GLU A 200 -17.55 -5.53 9.05
N GLY A 201 -18.23 -6.64 9.38
CA GLY A 201 -18.78 -6.87 10.71
C GLY A 201 -19.86 -7.93 10.72
N ASP A 202 -20.69 -7.92 11.75
CA ASP A 202 -21.99 -8.59 11.72
C ASP A 202 -23.02 -7.77 10.94
N ASN A 203 -24.18 -8.38 10.67
CA ASN A 203 -25.24 -7.75 9.87
C ASN A 203 -25.75 -6.43 10.48
N GLU A 204 -25.83 -6.31 11.81
CA GLU A 204 -26.35 -5.11 12.48
C GLU A 204 -25.32 -3.97 12.45
N ALA A 205 -24.06 -4.27 12.71
CA ALA A 205 -22.95 -3.35 12.64
C ALA A 205 -22.79 -2.79 11.22
N VAL A 206 -22.82 -3.65 10.20
CA VAL A 206 -22.77 -3.24 8.80
C VAL A 206 -23.96 -2.35 8.45
N ALA A 207 -25.19 -2.72 8.82
CA ALA A 207 -26.37 -1.90 8.54
C ALA A 207 -26.30 -0.52 9.21
N ARG A 208 -25.81 -0.44 10.45
CA ARG A 208 -25.57 0.82 11.16
C ARG A 208 -24.52 1.67 10.46
N HIS A 209 -23.38 1.08 10.08
CA HIS A 209 -22.31 1.77 9.38
C HIS A 209 -22.82 2.36 8.06
N LEU A 210 -23.53 1.57 7.23
CA LEU A 210 -24.12 2.05 5.97
C LEU A 210 -25.00 3.29 6.18
N LYS A 211 -25.90 3.26 7.17
CA LYS A 211 -26.80 4.38 7.48
C LYS A 211 -26.05 5.63 7.93
N GLU A 212 -25.15 5.50 8.91
CA GLU A 212 -24.43 6.65 9.47
C GLU A 212 -23.44 7.25 8.46
N ILE A 213 -22.73 6.41 7.71
CA ILE A 213 -21.83 6.86 6.63
C ILE A 213 -22.61 7.57 5.52
N SER A 214 -23.79 7.05 5.14
CA SER A 214 -24.65 7.74 4.16
C SER A 214 -25.04 9.13 4.65
N THR A 215 -25.40 9.26 5.93
CA THR A 215 -25.76 10.54 6.54
C THR A 215 -24.58 11.52 6.53
N ILE A 216 -23.37 11.04 6.85
CA ILE A 216 -22.14 11.84 6.77
C ILE A 216 -21.91 12.32 5.33
N ALA A 217 -22.01 11.40 4.35
CA ALA A 217 -21.80 11.71 2.94
C ALA A 217 -22.81 12.77 2.44
N GLU A 218 -24.09 12.59 2.72
CA GLU A 218 -25.17 13.51 2.33
C GLU A 218 -25.01 14.89 2.98
N THR A 219 -24.66 14.94 4.27
CA THR A 219 -24.39 16.19 5.00
C THR A 219 -23.24 16.97 4.37
N ASN A 220 -22.26 16.26 3.81
CA ASN A 220 -21.14 16.83 3.08
C ASN A 220 -21.37 16.87 1.57
N GLN A 221 -22.63 16.90 1.11
CA GLN A 221 -22.98 17.15 -0.29
C GLN A 221 -22.50 16.08 -1.28
N ALA A 222 -22.44 14.81 -0.86
CA ALA A 222 -22.25 13.71 -1.79
C ALA A 222 -23.33 13.75 -2.89
N ARG A 223 -22.87 13.78 -4.14
CA ARG A 223 -23.74 13.75 -5.33
C ARG A 223 -24.43 12.40 -5.48
N GLN A 224 -23.73 11.34 -5.11
CA GLN A 224 -24.22 9.97 -5.22
C GLN A 224 -23.69 9.12 -4.05
N VAL A 225 -24.57 8.31 -3.49
CA VAL A 225 -24.26 7.31 -2.46
C VAL A 225 -24.79 5.97 -2.95
N VAL A 226 -23.89 5.03 -3.24
CA VAL A 226 -24.23 3.68 -3.73
C VAL A 226 -23.70 2.64 -2.75
N THR A 227 -24.56 1.70 -2.36
CA THR A 227 -24.11 0.49 -1.64
C THR A 227 -23.90 -0.63 -2.65
N LEU A 228 -22.78 -1.32 -2.53
CA LEU A 228 -22.37 -2.43 -3.38
C LEU A 228 -22.28 -3.72 -2.56
N GLU A 229 -22.64 -4.82 -3.21
CA GLU A 229 -22.62 -6.16 -2.62
C GLU A 229 -22.30 -7.22 -3.69
N GLY A 230 -21.74 -8.34 -3.25
CA GLY A 230 -21.55 -9.53 -4.08
C GLY A 230 -20.69 -9.26 -5.32
N LYS A 231 -21.25 -9.53 -6.51
CA LYS A 231 -20.51 -9.42 -7.78
C LYS A 231 -20.15 -7.98 -8.13
N GLU A 232 -21.03 -7.02 -7.83
CA GLU A 232 -20.76 -5.60 -8.14
C GLU A 232 -19.67 -5.04 -7.23
N GLU A 233 -19.69 -5.40 -5.94
CA GLU A 233 -18.61 -5.08 -5.00
C GLU A 233 -17.27 -5.66 -5.45
N THR A 234 -17.25 -6.94 -5.83
CA THR A 234 -16.02 -7.60 -6.32
C THR A 234 -15.48 -6.90 -7.57
N LYS A 235 -16.36 -6.56 -8.52
CA LYS A 235 -16.00 -5.85 -9.76
C LYS A 235 -15.43 -4.46 -9.47
N ALA A 236 -16.04 -3.73 -8.55
CA ALA A 236 -15.60 -2.41 -8.11
C ALA A 236 -14.19 -2.43 -7.51
N TRP A 237 -13.93 -3.34 -6.57
CA TRP A 237 -12.60 -3.46 -5.96
C TRP A 237 -11.54 -3.94 -6.96
N ASN A 238 -11.88 -4.85 -7.87
CA ASN A 238 -10.96 -5.26 -8.94
C ASN A 238 -10.63 -4.12 -9.88
N ALA A 239 -11.61 -3.27 -10.22
CA ALA A 239 -11.36 -2.07 -11.01
C ALA A 239 -10.42 -1.10 -10.27
N TYR A 240 -10.63 -0.86 -8.97
CA TYR A 240 -9.72 -0.02 -8.17
C TYR A 240 -8.29 -0.57 -8.15
N ARG A 241 -8.12 -1.88 -7.89
CA ARG A 241 -6.80 -2.53 -7.94
C ARG A 241 -6.13 -2.40 -9.32
N GLY A 242 -6.93 -2.40 -10.39
CA GLY A 242 -6.48 -2.24 -11.76
C GLY A 242 -6.06 -0.82 -12.15
N VAL A 243 -6.40 0.22 -11.37
CA VAL A 243 -6.13 1.64 -11.71
C VAL A 243 -4.64 1.87 -11.95
N HIS A 244 -3.79 1.41 -11.02
CA HIS A 244 -2.34 1.58 -11.13
C HIS A 244 -1.79 1.02 -12.44
N GLN A 245 -2.14 -0.23 -12.75
CA GLN A 245 -1.68 -0.89 -13.97
C GLN A 245 -2.27 -0.23 -15.22
N SER A 246 -3.55 0.17 -15.19
CA SER A 246 -4.22 0.84 -16.30
C SER A 246 -3.53 2.16 -16.66
N ILE A 247 -3.20 2.99 -15.67
CA ILE A 247 -2.52 4.27 -15.88
C ILE A 247 -1.13 4.05 -16.48
N LEU A 248 -0.31 3.20 -15.86
CA LEU A 248 1.08 2.98 -16.31
C LEU A 248 1.16 2.27 -17.67
N SER A 249 0.18 1.43 -18.02
CA SER A 249 0.11 0.80 -19.35
C SER A 249 -0.38 1.74 -20.43
N ALA A 250 -1.28 2.68 -20.11
CA ALA A 250 -1.79 3.65 -21.07
C ALA A 250 -0.75 4.71 -21.44
N GLU A 251 0.05 5.15 -20.46
CA GLU A 251 1.12 6.14 -20.66
C GLU A 251 2.42 5.64 -20.00
N PRO A 252 3.29 4.92 -20.73
CA PRO A 252 4.52 4.36 -20.18
C PRO A 252 5.52 5.40 -19.66
N SER A 253 5.37 6.68 -20.03
CA SER A 253 6.17 7.77 -19.46
C SER A 253 5.71 8.22 -18.07
N THR A 254 4.56 7.73 -17.59
CA THR A 254 3.99 8.12 -16.31
C THR A 254 4.90 7.74 -15.14
N ILE A 255 4.98 8.67 -14.20
CA ILE A 255 5.65 8.49 -12.91
C ILE A 255 4.57 8.36 -11.86
N GLN A 256 4.66 7.31 -11.06
CA GLN A 256 3.87 7.19 -9.85
C GLN A 256 4.76 7.51 -8.64
N GLY A 257 4.38 8.60 -7.98
CA GLY A 257 4.91 8.97 -6.69
C GLY A 257 4.10 8.37 -5.55
N LYS A 258 4.64 8.52 -4.35
CA LYS A 258 3.95 8.26 -3.08
C LYS A 258 4.27 9.36 -2.10
N ALA A 259 3.26 10.12 -1.72
CA ALA A 259 3.30 11.03 -0.59
C ALA A 259 2.80 10.30 0.66
N SER A 260 3.49 10.45 1.78
CA SER A 260 3.03 10.00 3.09
C SER A 260 3.08 11.18 4.04
N VAL A 261 1.92 11.58 4.54
CA VAL A 261 1.72 12.75 5.42
C VAL A 261 0.90 12.33 6.65
N PRO A 262 0.90 13.09 7.75
CA PRO A 262 -0.08 12.90 8.81
C PRO A 262 -1.50 12.83 8.23
N ILE A 263 -2.36 11.94 8.74
CA ILE A 263 -3.69 11.70 8.18
C ILE A 263 -4.52 13.00 8.10
N SER A 264 -4.37 13.89 9.10
CA SER A 264 -5.02 15.21 9.12
C SER A 264 -4.57 16.18 8.01
N LYS A 265 -3.48 15.85 7.30
CA LYS A 265 -2.91 16.63 6.19
C LYS A 265 -3.19 16.03 4.82
N LEU A 266 -3.99 14.96 4.74
CA LEU A 266 -4.28 14.29 3.48
C LEU A 266 -4.96 15.22 2.45
N GLY A 267 -5.95 16.00 2.87
CA GLY A 267 -6.62 16.98 2.00
C GLY A 267 -5.70 18.13 1.57
N ASP A 268 -4.88 18.65 2.49
CA ASP A 268 -3.87 19.67 2.19
C ASP A 268 -2.87 19.16 1.13
N MET A 269 -2.40 17.92 1.27
CA MET A 269 -1.48 17.29 0.32
C MET A 269 -2.15 17.07 -1.03
N PHE A 270 -3.41 16.62 -1.08
CA PHE A 270 -4.15 16.48 -2.34
C PHE A 270 -4.22 17.81 -3.09
N LYS A 271 -4.57 18.89 -2.39
CA LYS A 271 -4.60 20.24 -2.97
C LYS A 271 -3.24 20.68 -3.48
N ALA A 272 -2.18 20.47 -2.69
CA ALA A 272 -0.81 20.81 -3.10
C ALA A 272 -0.37 20.04 -4.36
N VAL A 273 -0.73 18.76 -4.48
CA VAL A 273 -0.46 17.97 -5.71
C VAL A 273 -1.16 18.62 -6.92
N LYS A 274 -2.42 19.02 -6.79
CA LYS A 274 -3.16 19.69 -7.86
C LYS A 274 -2.53 21.03 -8.26
N GLU A 275 -2.16 21.85 -7.28
CA GLU A 275 -1.49 23.14 -7.52
C GLU A 275 -0.13 22.97 -8.22
N VAL A 276 0.62 21.89 -7.90
CA VAL A 276 1.84 21.55 -8.63
C VAL A 276 1.50 21.15 -10.07
N GLY A 277 0.46 20.35 -10.29
CA GLY A 277 -0.03 20.03 -11.64
C GLY A 277 -0.31 21.29 -12.47
N ASP A 278 -1.05 22.24 -11.90
CA ASP A 278 -1.42 23.50 -12.56
C ASP A 278 -0.20 24.37 -12.87
N ARG A 279 0.73 24.52 -11.91
CA ARG A 279 1.97 25.31 -12.08
C ARG A 279 2.85 24.81 -13.23
N HIS A 280 2.86 23.50 -13.44
CA HIS A 280 3.67 22.83 -14.47
C HIS A 280 2.86 22.49 -15.72
N SER A 281 1.58 22.85 -15.78
CA SER A 281 0.66 22.53 -16.88
C SER A 281 0.62 21.02 -17.19
N VAL A 282 0.62 20.18 -16.15
CA VAL A 282 0.54 18.71 -16.26
C VAL A 282 -0.66 18.17 -15.49
N ALA A 283 -1.41 17.26 -16.10
CA ALA A 283 -2.47 16.55 -15.40
C ALA A 283 -1.86 15.52 -14.43
N ILE A 284 -2.18 15.64 -13.15
CA ILE A 284 -1.81 14.67 -12.12
C ILE A 284 -3.07 13.96 -11.63
N GLY A 285 -3.11 12.64 -11.85
CA GLY A 285 -4.14 11.76 -11.28
C GLY A 285 -3.77 11.33 -9.88
N ILE A 286 -4.76 11.13 -9.01
CA ILE A 286 -4.52 10.82 -7.60
C ILE A 286 -5.39 9.65 -7.19
N THR A 287 -4.76 8.63 -6.61
CA THR A 287 -5.43 7.71 -5.68
C THR A 287 -4.91 7.93 -4.27
N ALA A 288 -5.66 7.56 -3.25
CA ALA A 288 -5.20 7.67 -1.87
C ALA A 288 -5.81 6.61 -0.95
N HIS A 289 -5.00 6.15 0.01
CA HIS A 289 -5.48 5.42 1.17
C HIS A 289 -5.92 6.44 2.23
N GLY A 290 -7.18 6.84 2.17
CA GLY A 290 -7.80 7.87 3.00
C GLY A 290 -7.63 7.66 4.50
N GLY A 291 -7.66 6.41 4.94
CA GLY A 291 -7.48 6.05 6.35
C GLY A 291 -6.03 6.09 6.84
N SER A 292 -5.03 6.22 5.96
CA SER A 292 -3.62 6.00 6.34
C SER A 292 -2.64 7.11 5.94
N GLY A 293 -3.14 8.23 5.41
CA GLY A 293 -2.32 9.40 5.13
C GLY A 293 -1.41 9.23 3.90
N ILE A 294 -1.77 8.34 2.97
CA ILE A 294 -0.97 8.02 1.79
C ILE A 294 -1.69 8.48 0.53
N LEU A 295 -1.00 9.24 -0.33
CA LEU A 295 -1.46 9.62 -1.66
C LEU A 295 -0.50 9.10 -2.72
N TYR A 296 -1.06 8.70 -3.85
CA TYR A 296 -0.34 8.23 -5.02
C TYR A 296 -0.64 9.14 -6.21
N PRO A 297 0.19 10.18 -6.42
CA PRO A 297 0.10 10.98 -7.63
C PRO A 297 0.72 10.27 -8.83
N TYR A 298 -0.02 10.27 -9.93
CA TYR A 298 0.37 9.78 -11.24
C TYR A 298 0.60 10.97 -12.16
N VAL A 299 1.87 11.25 -12.43
CA VAL A 299 2.31 12.37 -13.27
C VAL A 299 2.56 11.85 -14.67
N ALA A 300 1.71 12.25 -15.63
CA ALA A 300 1.94 12.00 -17.06
C ALA A 300 3.05 12.93 -17.55
N ALA A 301 4.29 12.47 -17.42
CA ALA A 301 5.47 13.31 -17.51
C ALA A 301 5.82 13.77 -18.93
N GLY A 302 5.58 12.97 -19.98
CA GLY A 302 5.96 13.33 -21.35
C GLY A 302 7.38 13.92 -21.44
N ASN A 303 7.50 15.13 -22.02
CA ASN A 303 8.73 15.93 -22.10
C ASN A 303 8.83 17.03 -21.01
N ALA A 304 7.99 17.01 -19.97
CA ALA A 304 8.00 18.03 -18.92
C ALA A 304 9.25 17.91 -18.03
N ASP A 305 9.61 18.99 -17.32
CA ASP A 305 10.70 18.98 -16.34
C ASP A 305 10.28 18.22 -15.07
N VAL A 306 10.29 16.90 -15.19
CA VAL A 306 9.95 15.93 -14.15
C VAL A 306 10.71 16.17 -12.85
N ALA A 307 11.99 16.52 -12.94
CA ALA A 307 12.82 16.71 -11.76
C ALA A 307 12.28 17.88 -10.91
N ARG A 308 11.85 18.95 -11.57
CA ARG A 308 11.21 20.10 -10.91
C ARG A 308 9.84 19.75 -10.32
N ILE A 309 9.00 18.99 -11.03
CA ILE A 309 7.70 18.52 -10.50
C ILE A 309 7.91 17.67 -9.24
N ILE A 310 8.84 16.70 -9.28
CA ILE A 310 9.15 15.85 -8.12
C ILE A 310 9.72 16.69 -6.97
N GLY A 311 10.56 17.69 -7.27
CA GLY A 311 11.10 18.62 -6.27
C GLY A 311 10.00 19.40 -5.55
N ASP A 312 9.05 19.95 -6.30
CA ASP A 312 7.90 20.68 -5.74
C ASP A 312 7.00 19.76 -4.90
N LEU A 313 6.76 18.52 -5.34
CA LEU A 313 5.99 17.51 -4.58
C LEU A 313 6.69 17.10 -3.28
N ARG A 314 8.01 16.94 -3.29
CA ARG A 314 8.82 16.70 -2.09
C ARG A 314 8.72 17.85 -1.11
N GLN A 315 8.91 19.08 -1.60
CA GLN A 315 8.84 20.27 -0.77
C GLN A 315 7.46 20.41 -0.12
N ALA A 316 6.38 20.14 -0.86
CA ALA A 316 5.02 20.15 -0.33
C ALA A 316 4.84 19.11 0.80
N ALA A 317 5.28 17.86 0.59
CA ALA A 317 5.17 16.81 1.61
C ALA A 317 6.02 17.12 2.85
N GLU A 318 7.26 17.61 2.68
CA GLU A 318 8.16 18.00 3.77
C GLU A 318 7.56 19.14 4.61
N GLY A 319 6.95 20.13 3.96
CA GLY A 319 6.22 21.22 4.63
C GLY A 319 5.04 20.75 5.50
N MET A 320 4.58 19.52 5.30
CA MET A 320 3.51 18.87 6.07
C MET A 320 4.03 17.80 7.04
N ALA A 321 5.33 17.81 7.35
CA ALA A 321 6.01 16.77 8.16
C ALA A 321 5.85 15.35 7.57
N GLY A 322 5.67 15.27 6.26
CA GLY A 322 5.62 14.03 5.49
C GLY A 322 6.85 13.84 4.61
N PHE A 323 6.76 12.90 3.69
CA PHE A 323 7.78 12.66 2.68
C PHE A 323 7.17 12.22 1.35
N PHE A 324 7.92 12.41 0.28
CA PHE A 324 7.57 11.98 -1.07
C PHE A 324 8.68 11.13 -1.67
N ILE A 325 8.30 9.98 -2.24
CA ILE A 325 9.20 9.10 -2.98
C ILE A 325 8.63 8.76 -4.36
N VAL A 326 9.50 8.36 -5.27
CA VAL A 326 9.11 7.78 -6.56
C VAL A 326 9.13 6.26 -6.46
N GLU A 327 7.97 5.62 -6.62
CA GLU A 327 7.83 4.17 -6.55
C GLU A 327 7.92 3.54 -7.96
N ALA A 328 7.23 4.13 -8.95
CA ALA A 328 7.31 3.75 -10.36
C ALA A 328 7.70 4.93 -11.27
N ALA A 329 8.65 4.70 -12.17
CA ALA A 329 9.06 5.64 -13.21
C ALA A 329 9.91 4.90 -14.26
N PRO A 330 9.97 5.41 -15.51
CA PRO A 330 10.96 4.98 -16.49
C PRO A 330 12.40 5.06 -15.94
N LEU A 331 13.28 4.18 -16.40
CA LEU A 331 14.67 4.14 -15.95
C LEU A 331 15.44 5.45 -16.20
N SER A 332 15.12 6.15 -17.29
CA SER A 332 15.71 7.45 -17.64
C SER A 332 15.40 8.53 -16.60
N VAL A 333 14.23 8.45 -15.96
CA VAL A 333 13.75 9.41 -14.97
C VAL A 333 14.28 9.08 -13.57
N ARG A 334 14.40 7.79 -13.21
CA ARG A 334 14.78 7.40 -11.84
C ARG A 334 16.11 7.99 -11.37
N LYS A 335 17.08 8.13 -12.27
CA LYS A 335 18.41 8.71 -11.95
C LYS A 335 18.33 10.20 -11.59
N SER A 336 17.45 10.97 -12.22
CA SER A 336 17.26 12.40 -11.95
C SER A 336 16.21 12.66 -10.88
N ALA A 337 15.31 11.71 -10.64
CA ALA A 337 14.26 11.79 -9.65
C ALA A 337 14.79 11.77 -8.20
N GLY A 338 16.05 11.42 -7.94
CA GLY A 338 16.65 11.40 -6.60
C GLY A 338 16.15 10.27 -5.69
N GLY A 339 16.90 9.99 -4.62
CA GLY A 339 16.65 8.86 -3.73
C GLY A 339 15.60 9.07 -2.64
N LEU A 340 15.69 8.22 -1.61
CA LEU A 340 14.89 8.34 -0.38
C LEU A 340 15.11 9.71 0.29
N PRO A 341 14.12 10.23 1.02
CA PRO A 341 14.27 11.48 1.77
C PRO A 341 15.48 11.40 2.72
N GLN A 342 16.15 12.54 2.91
CA GLN A 342 17.24 12.64 3.88
C GLN A 342 16.70 12.39 5.29
N ARG A 343 17.34 11.48 6.01
CA ARG A 343 16.98 11.14 7.39
C ARG A 343 18.23 11.09 8.25
N SER A 344 18.13 11.57 9.48
CA SER A 344 19.24 11.53 10.44
C SER A 344 19.69 10.10 10.79
N ASP A 345 18.79 9.12 10.63
CA ASP A 345 19.05 7.70 10.90
C ASP A 345 19.62 6.92 9.70
N TYR A 346 19.73 7.53 8.51
CA TYR A 346 20.21 6.85 7.31
C TYR A 346 21.67 6.35 7.46
N THR A 347 22.52 7.13 8.16
CA THR A 347 23.89 6.70 8.47
C THR A 347 23.92 5.43 9.33
N LEU A 348 22.99 5.29 10.28
CA LEU A 348 22.87 4.09 11.10
C LEU A 348 22.42 2.89 10.24
N MET A 349 21.41 3.08 9.40
CA MET A 349 20.95 2.04 8.48
C MET A 349 22.06 1.56 7.54
N ARG A 350 22.87 2.48 7.00
CA ARG A 350 24.03 2.14 6.15
C ARG A 350 25.07 1.34 6.94
N ARG A 351 25.38 1.72 8.19
CA ARG A 351 26.28 0.96 9.07
C ARG A 351 25.78 -0.47 9.31
N MET A 352 24.48 -0.64 9.54
CA MET A 352 23.87 -1.96 9.70
C MET A 352 24.00 -2.80 8.42
N LYS A 353 23.64 -2.23 7.26
CA LYS A 353 23.82 -2.89 5.96
C LYS A 353 25.27 -3.31 5.72
N THR A 354 26.23 -2.42 5.92
CA THR A 354 27.66 -2.74 5.72
C THR A 354 28.16 -3.84 6.67
N LYS A 355 27.61 -3.93 7.88
CA LYS A 355 27.99 -4.99 8.82
C LYS A 355 27.34 -6.34 8.51
N LEU A 356 26.10 -6.35 8.05
CA LEU A 356 25.38 -7.58 7.69
C LEU A 356 25.81 -8.11 6.32
N ASP A 357 26.06 -7.22 5.36
CA ASP A 357 26.46 -7.54 3.99
C ASP A 357 27.71 -6.74 3.58
N PRO A 358 28.90 -7.08 4.09
CA PRO A 358 30.13 -6.35 3.80
C PRO A 358 30.55 -6.43 2.33
N ALA A 359 30.14 -7.48 1.62
CA ALA A 359 30.41 -7.66 0.20
C ALA A 359 29.35 -6.96 -0.70
N ASN A 360 28.30 -6.41 -0.10
CA ASN A 360 27.19 -5.74 -0.79
C ASN A 360 26.55 -6.59 -1.91
N ILE A 361 26.38 -7.89 -1.65
CA ILE A 361 25.88 -8.85 -2.66
C ILE A 361 24.35 -8.87 -2.75
N LEU A 362 23.64 -8.51 -1.67
CA LEU A 362 22.18 -8.55 -1.65
C LEU A 362 21.58 -7.22 -2.11
N ASN A 363 20.92 -7.24 -3.28
CA ASN A 363 20.17 -6.13 -3.88
C ASN A 363 20.88 -4.76 -3.79
N PRO A 364 22.11 -4.64 -4.32
CA PRO A 364 22.83 -3.35 -4.33
C PRO A 364 22.00 -2.27 -5.07
N GLY A 365 22.11 -1.02 -4.61
CA GLY A 365 21.36 0.11 -5.17
C GLY A 365 19.93 0.29 -4.64
N ARG A 366 19.42 -0.61 -3.80
CA ARG A 366 18.09 -0.48 -3.18
C ARG A 366 18.17 0.02 -1.75
N VAL A 367 17.29 0.95 -1.38
CA VAL A 367 17.05 1.42 0.00
C VAL A 367 18.35 1.82 0.72
N VAL A 368 18.87 0.95 1.59
CA VAL A 368 20.07 1.19 2.40
C VAL A 368 21.36 0.70 1.71
N GLY A 369 21.22 -0.09 0.64
CA GLY A 369 22.30 -0.67 -0.16
C GLY A 369 22.78 0.20 -1.33
N GLY A 370 22.34 1.46 -1.42
CA GLY A 370 22.87 2.39 -2.41
C GLY A 370 22.25 3.79 -2.38
N GLU A 371 22.85 4.66 -3.18
CA GLU A 371 22.27 5.91 -3.65
C GLU A 371 21.52 5.56 -4.95
N TYR A 372 20.25 5.93 -5.04
CA TYR A 372 19.33 5.53 -6.11
C TYR A 372 19.86 5.74 -7.53
#